data_AF-A0A1Q8QX02-F1
#
_entry.id   AF-A0A1Q8QX02-F1
#
_cell.length_a   1.000
_cell.length_b   1.000
_cell.length_c   1.000
_cell.angle_alpha   90.00
_cell.angle_beta   90.00
_cell.angle_gamma   90.00
#
_symmetry.space_group_name_H-M   'P 1'
#
loop_
_entity.id
_entity.type
_entity.pdbx_description
1 polymer ?
#
loop_
_entity_poly.entity_id
_entity_poly.type
_entity_poly.pdbx_seq_one_letter_code
_entity_poly.pdbx_strand_id
1 'polypeptide(L)'
;MHYQELIAALQEKYELQAGMTSNSPAIMDIRLLDRNEHHWKEHVVYVGSFAQVKTPPDRPIMLLSVDKPLTLPEGSNYTHIRNEDLYDVFNKAKDLIFEDLRGDGIFFELAQMALNGKSIACVINTAAKLFGNALILVDSSQKVLAHSTIYEIVDPLWAQNIERGYCSYEFVQKVRSNSQMKEWSKQGSETQLITLPGDLQPKLVARITQEGHVVGALVMVEHHTSTGRSHLRLLPLVGRLLFDVFNRDSASEGAHGSFYSTILFSLLNEAEISNTLEQITMLKVNFPEEMRVVVARFVRHMENRYLKHTFSMELERIFPKGYSVRYKSYIGILVPSISEEQTGELTKLAQYEDVSIGLSWSFSDIVEFKRHFNQAVASIKQAQRFGQTNQVFDYSEFHYYDLLYNYTGKTPLEHYCHPALKVLREYDKANNTELYVTLRTYLEHKNNLRATAEALFVHRNTLIYRINRINQLTSLNLNSVNVVYSLMDSFRIETFLNQ
;
A
#
# COMPACT_ATOMS: atom_id res chain seq x y z
N MET A 1 -14.25 27.48 15.09
CA MET A 1 -15.29 27.38 16.11
C MET A 1 -16.47 28.26 15.73
N HIS A 2 -17.71 27.79 15.90
CA HIS A 2 -18.92 28.59 15.70
C HIS A 2 -19.48 29.12 17.02
N TYR A 3 -20.38 30.11 16.97
CA TYR A 3 -20.94 30.75 18.15
C TYR A 3 -21.56 29.76 19.14
N GLN A 4 -22.34 28.80 18.66
CA GLN A 4 -22.99 27.80 19.53
C GLN A 4 -21.98 26.91 20.27
N GLU A 5 -20.87 26.55 19.61
CA GLU A 5 -19.79 25.78 20.23
C GLU A 5 -19.09 26.58 21.34
N LEU A 6 -18.88 27.88 21.11
CA LEU A 6 -18.34 28.79 22.12
C LEU A 6 -19.27 28.92 23.33
N ILE A 7 -20.57 29.06 23.11
CA ILE A 7 -21.55 29.14 24.20
C ILE A 7 -21.57 27.85 25.01
N ALA A 8 -21.65 26.69 24.35
CA ALA A 8 -21.62 25.39 25.02
C ALA A 8 -20.34 25.22 25.86
N ALA A 9 -19.20 25.68 25.34
CA ALA A 9 -17.92 25.67 26.07
C ALA A 9 -17.93 26.55 27.33
N LEU A 10 -18.52 27.74 27.26
CA LEU A 10 -18.58 28.68 28.37
C LEU A 10 -19.60 28.26 29.43
N GLN A 11 -20.70 27.60 29.02
CA GLN A 11 -21.74 27.09 29.92
C GLN A 11 -21.26 26.02 30.90
N GLU A 12 -20.11 25.37 30.64
CA GLU A 12 -19.51 24.42 31.59
C GLU A 12 -19.08 25.09 32.91
N LYS A 13 -18.82 26.41 32.89
CA LYS A 13 -18.30 27.15 34.05
C LYS A 13 -19.13 28.37 34.43
N TYR A 14 -19.82 28.99 33.47
CA TYR A 14 -20.55 30.23 33.68
C TYR A 14 -22.05 30.04 33.44
N GLU A 15 -22.88 30.71 34.24
CA GLU A 15 -24.32 30.72 34.01
C GLU A 15 -24.67 31.70 32.89
N LEU A 16 -24.99 31.16 31.70
CA LEU A 16 -25.37 31.93 30.52
C LEU A 16 -26.86 31.77 30.23
N GLN A 17 -27.58 32.88 30.01
CA GLN A 17 -28.98 32.80 29.57
C GLN A 17 -29.06 32.89 28.05
N ALA A 18 -29.68 31.88 27.44
CA ALA A 18 -29.86 31.82 26.00
C ALA A 18 -30.71 33.00 25.52
N GLY A 19 -30.16 33.76 24.56
CA GLY A 19 -30.85 34.86 23.91
C GLY A 19 -31.35 34.45 22.53
N MET A 20 -30.82 35.09 21.49
CA MET A 20 -31.13 34.77 20.09
C MET A 20 -30.01 33.92 19.52
N THR A 21 -30.34 32.81 18.87
CA THR A 21 -29.37 31.95 18.20
C THR A 21 -29.78 31.69 16.77
N SER A 22 -28.84 31.87 15.86
CA SER A 22 -28.99 31.66 14.43
C SER A 22 -27.70 31.07 13.86
N ASN A 23 -27.72 30.61 12.61
CA ASN A 23 -26.50 30.10 11.99
C ASN A 23 -25.48 31.24 11.86
N SER A 24 -24.26 31.04 12.35
CA SER A 24 -23.21 32.08 12.37
C SER A 24 -21.98 31.64 11.58
N PRO A 25 -21.25 32.60 10.99
CA PRO A 25 -19.94 32.31 10.42
C PRO A 25 -18.96 31.88 11.52
N ALA A 26 -17.86 31.23 11.13
CA ALA A 26 -16.81 30.84 12.06
C ALA A 26 -16.20 32.07 12.77
N ILE A 27 -15.86 31.92 14.04
CA ILE A 27 -15.28 32.99 14.86
C ILE A 27 -13.78 33.08 14.60
N MET A 28 -13.29 34.30 14.32
CA MET A 28 -11.89 34.62 14.03
C MET A 28 -11.30 35.66 14.98
N ASP A 29 -12.13 36.40 15.72
CA ASP A 29 -11.69 37.45 16.66
C ASP A 29 -12.70 37.61 17.81
N ILE A 30 -12.26 38.25 18.89
CA ILE A 30 -13.11 38.61 20.03
C ILE A 30 -12.75 40.01 20.53
N ARG A 31 -13.76 40.81 20.85
CA ARG A 31 -13.56 42.21 21.25
C ARG A 31 -14.43 42.57 22.44
N LEU A 32 -13.90 43.43 23.31
CA LEU A 32 -14.72 44.15 24.26
C LEU A 32 -15.45 45.27 23.53
N LEU A 33 -16.73 45.48 23.83
CA LEU A 33 -17.49 46.61 23.31
C LEU A 33 -16.93 47.93 23.85
N ASP A 34 -16.52 48.82 22.94
CA ASP A 34 -16.19 50.21 23.24
C ASP A 34 -17.41 51.12 22.95
N ARG A 35 -17.50 52.23 23.68
CA ARG A 35 -18.53 53.28 23.50
C ARG A 35 -18.49 53.95 22.12
N ASN A 36 -17.37 53.81 21.42
CA ASN A 36 -17.14 54.33 20.07
C ASN A 36 -16.99 53.19 19.04
N GLU A 37 -17.63 52.03 19.27
CA GLU A 37 -17.70 51.00 18.23
C GLU A 37 -18.50 51.54 17.03
N HIS A 38 -17.84 51.61 15.88
CA HIS A 38 -18.40 52.16 14.64
C HIS A 38 -18.25 51.18 13.47
N HIS A 39 -17.49 50.08 13.62
CA HIS A 39 -17.17 49.17 12.54
C HIS A 39 -17.42 47.71 12.94
N TRP A 40 -18.66 47.27 12.71
CA TRP A 40 -19.07 45.89 12.97
C TRP A 40 -18.47 44.95 11.94
N LYS A 41 -17.51 44.15 12.39
CA LYS A 41 -16.85 43.10 11.60
C LYS A 41 -17.59 41.77 11.70
N GLU A 42 -17.66 41.10 10.56
CA GLU A 42 -18.01 39.69 10.47
C GLU A 42 -16.93 38.82 11.13
N HIS A 43 -17.28 37.62 11.60
CA HIS A 43 -16.38 36.70 12.31
C HIS A 43 -15.89 37.16 13.71
N VAL A 44 -16.46 38.22 14.29
CA VAL A 44 -16.05 38.75 15.60
C VAL A 44 -17.14 38.54 16.65
N VAL A 45 -16.75 38.02 17.82
CA VAL A 45 -17.61 38.00 19.01
C VAL A 45 -17.38 39.26 19.82
N TYR A 46 -18.43 40.04 20.04
CA TYR A 46 -18.39 41.24 20.88
C TYR A 46 -18.85 40.90 22.29
N VAL A 47 -18.16 41.42 23.29
CA VAL A 47 -18.44 41.17 24.72
C VAL A 47 -18.55 42.49 25.46
N GLY A 48 -19.64 42.73 26.18
CA GLY A 48 -19.76 43.92 27.02
C GLY A 48 -21.18 44.41 27.23
N SER A 49 -21.34 45.69 27.55
CA SER A 49 -22.66 46.30 27.73
C SER A 49 -23.16 46.87 26.41
N PHE A 50 -24.20 46.26 25.84
CA PHE A 50 -24.80 46.74 24.59
C PHE A 50 -25.56 48.06 24.77
N ALA A 51 -26.08 48.32 25.97
CA ALA A 51 -26.71 49.59 26.32
C ALA A 51 -25.79 50.82 26.15
N GLN A 52 -24.46 50.62 26.13
CA GLN A 52 -23.47 51.69 25.97
C GLN A 52 -23.09 51.97 24.50
N VAL A 53 -23.62 51.17 23.57
CA VAL A 53 -23.32 51.27 22.14
C VAL A 53 -24.11 52.45 21.53
N LYS A 54 -23.38 53.40 20.93
CA LYS A 54 -24.00 54.57 20.27
C LYS A 54 -24.46 54.30 18.84
N THR A 55 -23.77 53.40 18.13
CA THR A 55 -24.04 53.10 16.72
C THR A 55 -24.57 51.67 16.63
N PRO A 56 -25.86 51.46 16.31
CA PRO A 56 -26.39 50.11 16.21
C PRO A 56 -25.70 49.33 15.08
N PRO A 57 -25.60 47.99 15.19
CA PRO A 57 -25.04 47.15 14.14
C PRO A 57 -25.85 47.25 12.84
N ASP A 58 -25.14 47.39 11.72
CA ASP A 58 -25.69 47.46 10.36
C ASP A 58 -25.84 46.07 9.71
N ARG A 59 -25.42 45.02 10.42
CA ARG A 59 -25.34 43.63 9.95
C ARG A 59 -25.52 42.64 11.11
N PRO A 60 -25.74 41.35 10.83
CA PRO A 60 -25.75 40.31 11.85
C PRO A 60 -24.43 40.27 12.64
N ILE A 61 -24.52 40.21 13.98
CA ILE A 61 -23.35 40.14 14.86
C ILE A 61 -23.44 38.96 15.85
N MET A 62 -22.33 38.64 16.49
CA MET A 62 -22.25 37.69 17.60
C MET A 62 -21.95 38.46 18.90
N LEU A 63 -22.82 38.34 19.91
CA LEU A 63 -22.82 39.21 21.08
C LEU A 63 -22.98 38.45 22.41
N LEU A 64 -22.02 38.60 23.32
CA LEU A 64 -22.12 38.28 24.73
C LEU A 64 -22.38 39.57 25.52
N SER A 65 -23.59 39.79 26.05
CA SER A 65 -23.91 41.07 26.71
C SER A 65 -24.41 40.93 28.14
N VAL A 66 -24.04 41.91 28.98
CA VAL A 66 -24.49 42.02 30.39
C VAL A 66 -25.86 42.67 30.52
N ASP A 67 -26.35 43.25 29.44
CA ASP A 67 -27.67 43.81 29.33
C ASP A 67 -28.39 43.25 28.12
N LYS A 68 -29.73 43.24 28.20
CA LYS A 68 -30.56 42.77 27.09
C LYS A 68 -30.55 43.83 25.98
N PRO A 69 -30.09 43.50 24.76
CA PRO A 69 -30.10 44.44 23.65
C PRO A 69 -31.54 44.79 23.26
N LEU A 70 -31.77 46.05 22.92
CA LEU A 70 -33.10 46.57 22.52
C LEU A 70 -33.55 46.00 21.16
N THR A 71 -32.67 46.04 20.16
CA THR A 71 -32.90 45.54 18.80
C THR A 71 -31.58 45.10 18.16
N LEU A 72 -31.56 43.90 17.58
CA LEU A 72 -30.44 43.39 16.79
C LEU A 72 -30.90 43.05 15.36
N PRO A 73 -30.05 43.19 14.34
CA PRO A 73 -30.34 42.73 12.99
C PRO A 73 -30.69 41.24 12.95
N GLU A 74 -31.59 40.87 12.03
CA GLU A 74 -31.99 39.48 11.81
C GLU A 74 -30.76 38.61 11.49
N GLY A 75 -30.68 37.41 12.07
CA GLY A 75 -29.50 36.55 11.96
C GLY A 75 -28.37 36.87 12.95
N SER A 76 -28.56 37.81 13.87
CA SER A 76 -27.61 38.01 14.98
C SER A 76 -27.68 36.86 15.98
N ASN A 77 -26.58 36.67 16.71
CA ASN A 77 -26.47 35.77 17.84
C ASN A 77 -26.25 36.58 19.12
N TYR A 78 -26.98 36.24 20.18
CA TYR A 78 -26.94 36.92 21.46
C TYR A 78 -27.05 35.94 22.62
N THR A 79 -26.19 36.11 23.61
CA THR A 79 -26.25 35.40 24.88
C THR A 79 -26.04 36.38 26.02
N HIS A 80 -26.88 36.28 27.04
CA HIS A 80 -26.78 37.12 28.23
C HIS A 80 -25.75 36.53 29.20
N ILE A 81 -24.88 37.38 29.72
CA ILE A 81 -23.86 37.03 30.71
C ILE A 81 -24.06 37.88 31.98
N ARG A 82 -23.63 37.41 33.15
CA ARG A 82 -23.70 38.23 34.35
C ARG A 82 -22.65 39.33 34.31
N ASN A 83 -22.97 40.49 34.85
CA ASN A 83 -22.03 41.63 34.87
C ASN A 83 -20.75 41.34 35.67
N GLU A 84 -20.87 40.55 36.75
CA GLU A 84 -19.72 40.09 37.55
C GLU A 84 -18.76 39.20 36.75
N ASP A 85 -19.28 38.44 35.79
CA ASP A 85 -18.51 37.47 35.00
C ASP A 85 -17.92 38.07 33.71
N LEU A 86 -18.18 39.36 33.39
CA LEU A 86 -17.86 39.95 32.08
C LEU A 86 -16.41 39.73 31.64
N TYR A 87 -15.45 40.03 32.53
CA TYR A 87 -14.03 39.92 32.22
C TYR A 87 -13.56 38.47 32.16
N ASP A 88 -14.08 37.62 33.04
CA ASP A 88 -13.72 36.20 33.12
C ASP A 88 -14.28 35.42 31.93
N VAL A 89 -15.49 35.76 31.48
CA VAL A 89 -16.10 35.24 30.26
C VAL A 89 -15.34 35.72 29.04
N PHE A 90 -14.99 37.01 28.95
CA PHE A 90 -14.19 37.52 27.83
C PHE A 90 -12.85 36.81 27.72
N ASN A 91 -12.09 36.72 28.82
CA ASN A 91 -10.78 36.07 28.81
C ASN A 91 -10.90 34.58 28.46
N LYS A 92 -11.88 33.88 29.05
CA LYS A 92 -12.08 32.46 28.73
C LYS A 92 -12.51 32.25 27.29
N ALA A 93 -13.43 33.07 26.78
CA ALA A 93 -13.87 33.00 25.39
C ALA A 93 -12.72 33.28 24.43
N LYS A 94 -11.89 34.27 24.75
CA LYS A 94 -10.66 34.58 24.03
C LYS A 94 -9.73 33.37 24.00
N ASP A 95 -9.40 32.79 25.14
CA ASP A 95 -8.52 31.62 25.20
C ASP A 95 -9.05 30.47 24.34
N LEU A 96 -10.34 30.17 24.42
CA LEU A 96 -10.99 29.13 23.61
C LEU A 96 -10.92 29.41 22.10
N ILE A 97 -11.19 30.65 21.68
CA ILE A 97 -11.10 31.05 20.25
C ILE A 97 -9.65 30.94 19.76
N PHE A 98 -8.68 31.44 20.53
CA PHE A 98 -7.27 31.40 20.13
C PHE A 98 -6.71 29.98 20.12
N GLU A 99 -7.14 29.10 21.03
CA GLU A 99 -6.80 27.66 20.98
C GLU A 99 -7.32 27.00 19.69
N ASP A 100 -8.55 27.33 19.27
CA ASP A 100 -9.16 26.80 18.06
C ASP A 100 -8.41 27.25 16.79
N LEU A 101 -8.12 28.55 16.69
CA LEU A 101 -7.40 29.15 15.56
C LEU A 101 -5.96 28.65 15.45
N ARG A 102 -5.26 28.47 16.58
CA ARG A 102 -3.93 27.84 16.60
C ARG A 102 -4.00 26.42 16.05
N GLY A 103 -5.05 25.69 16.39
CA GLY A 103 -5.29 24.35 15.87
C GLY A 103 -5.38 24.29 14.35
N ASP A 104 -6.11 25.23 13.73
CA ASP A 104 -6.23 25.31 12.28
C ASP A 104 -4.88 25.60 11.61
N GLY A 105 -4.05 26.45 12.22
CA GLY A 105 -2.68 26.71 11.77
C GLY A 105 -1.79 25.46 11.78
N ILE A 106 -1.89 24.62 12.82
CA ILE A 106 -1.15 23.35 12.91
C ILE A 106 -1.51 22.43 11.75
N PHE A 107 -2.81 22.22 11.50
CA PHE A 107 -3.22 21.33 10.41
C PHE A 107 -2.80 21.88 9.05
N PHE A 108 -2.91 23.19 8.83
CA PHE A 108 -2.48 23.83 7.59
C PHE A 108 -0.98 23.63 7.31
N GLU A 109 -0.12 23.83 8.31
CA GLU A 109 1.32 23.59 8.18
C GLU A 109 1.62 22.14 7.78
N LEU A 110 1.01 21.17 8.49
CA LEU A 110 1.20 19.75 8.20
C LEU A 110 0.67 19.38 6.80
N ALA A 111 -0.47 19.91 6.40
CA ALA A 111 -1.05 19.69 5.07
C ALA A 111 -0.13 20.23 3.97
N GLN A 112 0.48 21.41 4.15
CA GLN A 112 1.47 21.94 3.22
C GLN A 112 2.70 21.04 3.10
N MET A 113 3.20 20.51 4.22
CA MET A 113 4.32 19.55 4.20
C MET A 113 3.98 18.29 3.40
N ALA A 114 2.79 17.73 3.62
CA ALA A 114 2.29 16.57 2.89
C ALA A 114 2.15 16.83 1.38
N LEU A 115 1.63 18.01 1.00
CA LEU A 115 1.51 18.42 -0.41
C LEU A 115 2.86 18.61 -1.09
N ASN A 116 3.86 19.10 -0.35
CA ASN A 116 5.23 19.27 -0.84
C ASN A 116 6.06 17.97 -0.84
N GLY A 117 5.43 16.81 -0.62
CA GLY A 117 6.08 15.50 -0.70
C GLY A 117 7.12 15.26 0.40
N LYS A 118 6.95 15.85 1.59
CA LYS A 118 7.79 15.53 2.76
C LYS A 118 7.50 14.12 3.24
N SER A 119 8.55 13.42 3.69
CA SER A 119 8.43 12.05 4.17
C SER A 119 7.56 11.95 5.42
N ILE A 120 6.94 10.78 5.63
CA ILE A 120 6.12 10.48 6.81
C ILE A 120 6.86 10.77 8.12
N ALA A 121 8.15 10.41 8.22
CA ALA A 121 8.98 10.68 9.39
C ALA A 121 9.13 12.18 9.68
N CYS A 122 9.20 13.03 8.65
CA CYS A 122 9.28 14.47 8.81
C CYS A 122 7.93 15.05 9.28
N VAL A 123 6.83 14.59 8.68
CA VAL A 123 5.48 15.09 9.01
C VAL A 123 5.06 14.65 10.41
N ILE A 124 5.27 13.39 10.81
CA ILE A 124 4.88 12.89 12.14
C ILE A 124 5.69 13.54 13.27
N ASN A 125 6.98 13.81 13.05
CA ASN A 125 7.81 14.51 14.04
C ASN A 125 7.40 15.98 14.19
N THR A 126 7.03 16.65 13.09
CA THR A 126 6.52 18.02 13.15
C THR A 126 5.17 18.06 13.86
N ALA A 127 4.27 17.12 13.56
CA ALA A 127 2.98 16.99 14.23
C ALA A 127 3.16 16.75 15.74
N ALA A 128 4.05 15.84 16.12
CA ALA A 128 4.37 15.58 17.53
C ALA A 128 4.90 16.85 18.22
N LYS A 129 5.77 17.62 17.56
CA LYS A 129 6.32 18.87 18.12
C LYS A 129 5.22 19.89 18.36
N LEU A 130 4.32 20.06 17.40
CA LEU A 130 3.21 21.01 17.45
C LEU A 130 2.15 20.61 18.49
N PHE A 131 1.89 19.31 18.68
CA PHE A 131 1.03 18.81 19.76
C PHE A 131 1.70 18.78 21.13
N GLY A 132 3.04 18.80 21.18
CA GLY A 132 3.83 18.65 22.40
C GLY A 132 3.84 17.24 22.98
N ASN A 133 3.42 16.24 22.20
CA ASN A 133 3.21 14.87 22.65
C ASN A 133 3.69 13.86 21.59
N ALA A 134 4.08 12.66 22.01
CA ALA A 134 4.53 11.62 21.10
C ALA A 134 3.35 11.04 20.31
N LEU A 135 3.60 10.69 19.04
CA LEU A 135 2.60 10.14 18.12
C LEU A 135 3.02 8.78 17.59
N ILE A 136 2.04 7.88 17.43
CA ILE A 136 2.22 6.53 16.89
C ILE A 136 1.07 6.26 15.93
N LEU A 137 1.39 5.99 14.66
CA LEU A 137 0.44 5.64 13.62
C LEU A 137 0.38 4.12 13.47
N VAL A 138 -0.82 3.55 13.55
CA VAL A 138 -1.06 2.11 13.38
C VAL A 138 -2.14 1.85 12.33
N ASP A 139 -2.06 0.71 11.64
CA ASP A 139 -3.10 0.26 10.71
C ASP A 139 -4.13 -0.68 11.35
N SER A 140 -5.14 -1.07 10.58
CA SER A 140 -6.18 -2.04 10.99
C SER A 140 -5.63 -3.44 11.27
N SER A 141 -4.46 -3.78 10.73
CA SER A 141 -3.74 -5.04 10.98
C SER A 141 -2.86 -5.01 12.23
N GLN A 142 -2.86 -3.90 12.97
CA GLN A 142 -2.05 -3.66 14.17
C GLN A 142 -0.55 -3.47 13.89
N LYS A 143 -0.17 -3.15 12.65
CA LYS A 143 1.21 -2.76 12.31
C LYS A 143 1.46 -1.32 12.75
N VAL A 144 2.66 -1.05 13.29
CA VAL A 144 3.13 0.32 13.53
C VAL A 144 3.68 0.85 12.21
N LEU A 145 2.94 1.79 11.61
CA LEU A 145 3.29 2.36 10.31
C LEU A 145 4.37 3.45 10.44
N ALA A 146 4.27 4.27 11.48
CA ALA A 146 5.21 5.33 11.80
C ALA A 146 5.08 5.73 13.27
N HIS A 147 6.14 6.31 13.83
CA HIS A 147 6.07 6.99 15.13
C HIS A 147 6.98 8.21 15.15
N SER A 148 6.68 9.16 16.03
CA SER A 148 7.58 10.28 16.30
C SER A 148 8.77 9.82 17.13
N THR A 149 9.94 10.43 16.88
CA THR A 149 11.20 10.16 17.57
C THR A 149 11.70 11.34 18.40
N ILE A 150 11.03 12.49 18.33
CA ILE A 150 11.42 13.71 19.08
C ILE A 150 11.13 13.64 20.58
N TYR A 151 10.24 12.73 21.00
CA TYR A 151 9.92 12.46 22.40
C TYR A 151 10.06 10.96 22.64
N GLU A 152 10.69 10.61 23.74
CA GLU A 152 10.86 9.21 24.14
C GLU A 152 9.51 8.63 24.61
N ILE A 153 9.16 7.45 24.10
CA ILE A 153 7.97 6.73 24.52
C ILE A 153 8.40 5.74 25.60
N VAL A 154 8.34 6.19 26.85
CA VAL A 154 8.77 5.40 28.03
C VAL A 154 7.78 4.31 28.44
N ASP A 155 6.58 4.33 27.87
CA ASP A 155 5.55 3.31 28.11
C ASP A 155 6.05 1.94 27.62
N PRO A 156 6.28 0.96 28.52
CA PRO A 156 6.97 -0.27 28.17
C PRO A 156 6.26 -1.10 27.10
N LEU A 157 4.91 -1.07 27.09
CA LEU A 157 4.12 -1.82 26.11
C LEU A 157 4.27 -1.21 24.73
N TRP A 158 4.24 0.12 24.62
CA TRP A 158 4.44 0.79 23.33
C TRP A 158 5.89 0.76 22.87
N ALA A 159 6.87 0.92 23.76
CA ALA A 159 8.29 0.79 23.41
C ALA A 159 8.55 -0.56 22.74
N GLN A 160 8.06 -1.66 23.33
CA GLN A 160 8.23 -3.00 22.77
C GLN A 160 7.43 -3.24 21.47
N ASN A 161 6.26 -2.61 21.29
CA ASN A 161 5.47 -2.75 20.06
C ASN A 161 6.08 -1.94 18.91
N ILE A 162 6.65 -0.77 19.20
CA ILE A 162 7.38 0.06 18.24
C ILE A 162 8.63 -0.68 17.77
N GLU A 163 9.43 -1.21 18.69
CA GLU A 163 10.63 -1.98 18.36
C GLU A 163 10.31 -3.21 17.48
N ARG A 164 9.20 -3.90 17.75
CA ARG A 164 8.70 -5.00 16.92
C ARG A 164 8.11 -4.57 15.58
N GLY A 165 7.67 -3.32 15.45
CA GLY A 165 6.94 -2.82 14.28
C GLY A 165 5.46 -3.27 14.20
N TYR A 166 4.93 -3.96 15.22
CA TYR A 166 3.52 -4.35 15.31
C TYR A 166 3.08 -4.56 16.77
N CYS A 167 1.78 -4.44 17.03
CA CYS A 167 1.22 -4.65 18.36
C CYS A 167 1.10 -6.15 18.68
N SER A 168 1.62 -6.55 19.84
CA SER A 168 1.53 -7.94 20.31
C SER A 168 0.09 -8.40 20.60
N TYR A 169 -0.16 -9.71 20.49
CA TYR A 169 -1.47 -10.29 20.81
C TYR A 169 -1.92 -9.97 22.24
N GLU A 170 -1.03 -10.11 23.22
CA GLU A 170 -1.33 -9.80 24.63
C GLU A 170 -1.77 -8.33 24.79
N PHE A 171 -1.06 -7.41 24.13
CA PHE A 171 -1.43 -6.00 24.10
C PHE A 171 -2.81 -5.78 23.46
N VAL A 172 -3.08 -6.39 22.31
CA VAL A 172 -4.38 -6.28 21.63
C VAL A 172 -5.51 -6.83 22.49
N GLN A 173 -5.29 -7.92 23.24
CA GLN A 173 -6.28 -8.44 24.18
C GLN A 173 -6.53 -7.48 25.35
N LYS A 174 -5.50 -6.83 25.89
CA LYS A 174 -5.64 -5.76 26.90
C LYS A 174 -6.46 -4.57 26.37
N VAL A 175 -6.20 -4.13 25.13
CA VAL A 175 -6.98 -3.07 24.47
C VAL A 175 -8.44 -3.48 24.29
N ARG A 176 -8.71 -4.70 23.80
CA ARG A 176 -10.08 -5.19 23.55
C ARG A 176 -10.88 -5.45 24.83
N SER A 177 -10.21 -5.82 25.91
CA SER A 177 -10.85 -6.10 27.20
C SER A 177 -11.18 -4.83 27.98
N ASN A 178 -10.48 -3.72 27.70
CA ASN A 178 -10.66 -2.41 28.33
C ASN A 178 -12.09 -1.86 28.15
N SER A 179 -12.68 -1.33 29.23
CA SER A 179 -14.06 -0.82 29.23
C SER A 179 -14.24 0.42 28.36
N GLN A 180 -13.28 1.36 28.39
CA GLN A 180 -13.31 2.60 27.59
C GLN A 180 -13.33 2.28 26.09
N MET A 181 -12.59 1.26 25.64
CA MET A 181 -12.59 0.80 24.25
C MET A 181 -13.91 0.16 23.82
N LYS A 182 -14.54 -0.63 24.70
CA LYS A 182 -15.84 -1.26 24.43
C LYS A 182 -16.96 -0.24 24.33
N GLU A 183 -16.94 0.79 25.18
CA GLU A 183 -17.92 1.88 25.16
C GLU A 183 -17.74 2.79 23.95
N TRP A 184 -16.48 3.09 23.58
CA TRP A 184 -16.18 3.91 22.42
C TRP A 184 -16.74 3.35 21.11
N SER A 185 -16.70 2.02 20.95
CA SER A 185 -17.26 1.31 19.79
C SER A 185 -18.78 1.51 19.64
N LYS A 186 -19.49 1.96 20.70
CA LYS A 186 -20.94 2.25 20.70
C LYS A 186 -21.27 3.73 20.53
N GLN A 187 -20.37 4.63 20.93
CA GLN A 187 -20.65 6.07 21.07
C GLN A 187 -20.35 6.91 19.81
N GLY A 188 -19.78 6.32 18.76
CA GLY A 188 -19.61 7.01 17.48
C GLY A 188 -18.62 8.19 17.47
N SER A 189 -17.92 8.48 18.57
CA SER A 189 -16.87 9.51 18.66
C SER A 189 -15.65 9.19 17.76
N GLU A 190 -14.98 10.20 17.20
CA GLU A 190 -13.74 10.01 16.42
C GLU A 190 -12.50 9.80 17.29
N THR A 191 -12.55 10.20 18.57
CA THR A 191 -11.44 10.07 19.51
C THR A 191 -11.85 9.49 20.86
N GLN A 192 -10.93 8.82 21.54
CA GLN A 192 -11.12 8.25 22.87
C GLN A 192 -9.85 8.38 23.71
N LEU A 193 -10.00 8.85 24.95
CA LEU A 193 -8.93 8.78 25.95
C LEU A 193 -8.91 7.37 26.56
N ILE A 194 -7.72 6.77 26.60
CA ILE A 194 -7.50 5.38 27.03
C ILE A 194 -6.33 5.34 28.01
N THR A 195 -6.48 4.52 29.04
CA THR A 195 -5.39 4.11 29.92
C THR A 195 -5.51 2.61 30.17
N LEU A 196 -4.47 1.85 29.81
CA LEU A 196 -4.43 0.41 30.04
C LEU A 196 -3.74 0.08 31.38
N PRO A 197 -4.02 -1.08 31.99
CA PRO A 197 -3.27 -1.54 33.16
C PRO A 197 -1.77 -1.64 32.87
N GLY A 198 -0.96 -0.91 33.62
CA GLY A 198 0.50 -0.84 33.46
C GLY A 198 0.99 0.32 32.60
N ASP A 199 0.10 1.12 32.03
CA ASP A 199 0.48 2.34 31.32
C ASP A 199 1.08 3.36 32.28
N LEU A 200 2.14 4.04 31.84
CA LEU A 200 2.74 5.15 32.59
C LEU A 200 2.07 6.49 32.28
N GLN A 201 1.44 6.60 31.10
CA GLN A 201 0.88 7.84 30.57
C GLN A 201 -0.47 7.58 29.89
N PRO A 202 -1.46 8.48 30.04
CA PRO A 202 -2.71 8.38 29.32
C PRO A 202 -2.48 8.61 27.81
N LYS A 203 -3.39 8.05 27.00
CA LYS A 203 -3.27 8.07 25.54
C LYS A 203 -4.56 8.55 24.93
N LEU A 204 -4.48 9.52 24.02
CA LEU A 204 -5.60 9.88 23.18
C LEU A 204 -5.49 9.12 21.87
N VAL A 205 -6.54 8.37 21.51
CA VAL A 205 -6.58 7.58 20.28
C VAL A 205 -7.63 8.15 19.34
N ALA A 206 -7.22 8.45 18.11
CA ALA A 206 -8.10 8.84 17.02
C ALA A 206 -8.25 7.69 16.03
N ARG A 207 -9.49 7.34 15.66
CA ARG A 207 -9.72 6.37 14.58
C ARG A 207 -9.51 7.05 13.23
N ILE A 208 -8.95 6.33 12.28
CA ILE A 208 -8.78 6.79 10.90
C ILE A 208 -9.78 6.05 10.04
N THR A 209 -10.66 6.80 9.38
CA THR A 209 -11.70 6.26 8.50
C THR A 209 -11.49 6.69 7.05
N GLN A 210 -11.67 5.75 6.13
CA GLN A 210 -11.64 5.97 4.68
C GLN A 210 -12.86 5.27 4.08
N GLU A 211 -13.66 5.98 3.28
CA GLU A 211 -14.89 5.45 2.66
C GLU A 211 -15.87 4.78 3.66
N GLY A 212 -15.91 5.27 4.91
CA GLY A 212 -16.77 4.73 5.96
C GLY A 212 -16.19 3.53 6.73
N HIS A 213 -15.00 3.04 6.37
CA HIS A 213 -14.32 1.94 7.04
C HIS A 213 -13.15 2.43 7.90
N VAL A 214 -12.94 1.82 9.08
CA VAL A 214 -11.78 2.11 9.93
C VAL A 214 -10.55 1.40 9.36
N VAL A 215 -9.58 2.19 8.91
CA VAL A 215 -8.34 1.69 8.26
C VAL A 215 -7.12 1.72 9.19
N GLY A 216 -7.21 2.42 10.32
CA GLY A 216 -6.12 2.53 11.28
C GLY A 216 -6.46 3.44 12.45
N ALA A 217 -5.45 3.80 13.23
CA ALA A 217 -5.56 4.75 14.32
C ALA A 217 -4.29 5.58 14.48
N LEU A 218 -4.45 6.82 14.94
CA LEU A 218 -3.35 7.65 15.44
C LEU A 218 -3.43 7.70 16.96
N VAL A 219 -2.36 7.29 17.62
CA VAL A 219 -2.22 7.27 19.08
C VAL A 219 -1.31 8.42 19.49
N MET A 220 -1.79 9.27 20.39
CA MET A 220 -1.01 10.31 21.02
C MET A 220 -0.76 9.94 22.48
N VAL A 221 0.51 9.84 22.87
CA VAL A 221 0.92 9.57 24.26
C VAL A 221 1.15 10.90 24.96
N GLU A 222 0.41 11.17 26.03
CA GLU A 222 0.52 12.42 26.76
C GLU A 222 1.87 12.52 27.46
N HIS A 223 2.64 13.56 27.14
CA HIS A 223 4.02 13.76 27.59
C HIS A 223 4.25 15.15 28.20
N HIS A 224 4.22 16.23 27.42
CA HIS A 224 4.48 17.59 27.91
C HIS A 224 3.24 18.46 28.02
N THR A 225 2.22 18.19 27.20
CA THR A 225 1.00 18.98 27.11
C THR A 225 -0.20 18.10 27.43
N SER A 226 -1.00 18.52 28.41
CA SER A 226 -2.22 17.80 28.75
C SER A 226 -3.20 17.76 27.58
N THR A 227 -3.95 16.66 27.49
CA THR A 227 -4.92 16.47 26.42
C THR A 227 -6.05 17.51 26.48
N GLY A 228 -6.09 18.42 25.50
CA GLY A 228 -7.10 19.48 25.38
C GLY A 228 -8.10 19.29 24.23
N ARG A 229 -9.05 20.22 24.11
CA ARG A 229 -10.11 20.17 23.07
C ARG A 229 -9.57 20.23 21.65
N SER A 230 -8.52 21.02 21.43
CA SER A 230 -7.83 21.11 20.14
C SER A 230 -7.29 19.74 19.70
N HIS A 231 -6.74 18.95 20.62
CA HIS A 231 -6.24 17.60 20.32
C HIS A 231 -7.38 16.66 19.90
N LEU A 232 -8.51 16.67 20.60
CA LEU A 232 -9.69 15.85 20.27
C LEU A 232 -10.17 16.11 18.83
N ARG A 233 -10.15 17.37 18.39
CA ARG A 233 -10.58 17.78 17.05
C ARG A 233 -9.54 17.50 15.96
N LEU A 234 -8.26 17.77 16.25
CA LEU A 234 -7.20 17.74 15.24
C LEU A 234 -6.61 16.35 15.03
N LEU A 235 -6.56 15.52 16.07
CA LEU A 235 -5.89 14.22 16.00
C LEU A 235 -6.48 13.31 14.90
N PRO A 236 -7.81 13.22 14.68
CA PRO A 236 -8.37 12.49 13.54
C PRO A 236 -7.97 13.04 12.17
N LEU A 237 -7.95 14.37 12.03
CA LEU A 237 -7.56 15.06 10.78
C LEU A 237 -6.09 14.80 10.45
N VAL A 238 -5.21 14.97 11.43
CA VAL A 238 -3.78 14.67 11.30
C VAL A 238 -3.55 13.18 11.07
N GLY A 239 -4.32 12.30 11.72
CA GLY A 239 -4.28 10.86 11.49
C GLY A 239 -4.55 10.50 10.03
N ARG A 240 -5.63 11.04 9.44
CA ARG A 240 -5.93 10.87 8.01
C ARG A 240 -4.81 11.40 7.12
N LEU A 241 -4.31 12.60 7.40
CA LEU A 241 -3.20 13.19 6.64
C LEU A 241 -1.94 12.32 6.69
N LEU A 242 -1.55 11.84 7.87
CA LEU A 242 -0.39 10.97 8.05
C LEU A 242 -0.59 9.63 7.36
N PHE A 243 -1.80 9.07 7.40
CA PHE A 243 -2.13 7.84 6.68
C PHE A 243 -2.00 8.03 5.16
N ASP A 244 -2.46 9.16 4.63
CA ASP A 244 -2.29 9.50 3.21
C ASP A 244 -0.82 9.71 2.83
N VAL A 245 -0.03 10.40 3.66
CA VAL A 245 1.42 10.57 3.45
C VAL A 245 2.13 9.23 3.50
N PHE A 246 1.84 8.41 4.51
CA PHE A 246 2.38 7.06 4.63
C PHE A 246 2.04 6.23 3.39
N ASN A 247 0.79 6.27 2.92
CA ASN A 247 0.39 5.55 1.73
C ASN A 247 1.10 6.08 0.47
N ARG A 248 1.30 7.39 0.34
CA ARG A 248 2.08 7.95 -0.79
C ARG A 248 3.56 7.52 -0.77
N ASP A 249 4.17 7.46 0.41
CA ASP A 249 5.56 7.05 0.60
C ASP A 249 5.73 5.53 0.41
N SER A 250 4.85 4.72 1.00
CA SER A 250 4.85 3.26 0.87
C SER A 250 4.31 2.76 -0.47
N ALA A 251 3.61 3.59 -1.25
CA ALA A 251 3.30 3.33 -2.65
C ALA A 251 4.55 3.16 -3.51
N SER A 252 5.70 3.67 -3.06
CA SER A 252 7.03 3.43 -3.64
C SER A 252 7.57 2.03 -3.35
N GLU A 253 7.16 1.42 -2.23
CA GLU A 253 7.77 0.21 -1.65
C GLU A 253 6.87 -1.04 -1.74
N GLY A 254 5.71 -0.98 -2.40
CA GLY A 254 5.01 -2.19 -2.84
C GLY A 254 4.13 -2.92 -1.82
N ALA A 255 4.07 -2.45 -0.56
CA ALA A 255 3.17 -2.95 0.48
C ALA A 255 1.79 -2.24 0.45
N HIS A 256 1.06 -2.38 -0.66
CA HIS A 256 -0.33 -1.91 -0.73
C HIS A 256 -1.27 -3.04 -1.13
N GLY A 257 -2.32 -3.22 -0.35
CA GLY A 257 -3.54 -3.89 -0.80
C GLY A 257 -4.22 -4.69 0.29
N SER A 258 -3.47 -5.43 1.09
CA SER A 258 -4.02 -6.32 2.14
C SER A 258 -2.96 -6.84 3.11
N PHE A 259 -3.39 -7.44 4.21
CA PHE A 259 -2.54 -8.22 5.12
C PHE A 259 -1.67 -9.24 4.36
N TYR A 260 -2.24 -9.94 3.38
CA TYR A 260 -1.52 -10.90 2.54
C TYR A 260 -0.46 -10.22 1.66
N SER A 261 -0.76 -9.05 1.07
CA SER A 261 0.23 -8.32 0.25
C SER A 261 1.49 -7.95 1.04
N THR A 262 1.33 -7.64 2.33
CA THR A 262 2.45 -7.32 3.23
C THR A 262 3.28 -8.56 3.51
N ILE A 263 2.64 -9.69 3.83
CA ILE A 263 3.32 -10.98 4.01
C ILE A 263 4.10 -11.35 2.75
N LEU A 264 3.46 -11.31 1.58
CA LEU A 264 4.12 -11.65 0.32
C LEU A 264 5.30 -10.72 0.02
N PHE A 265 5.16 -9.41 0.28
CA PHE A 265 6.26 -8.46 0.12
C PHE A 265 7.43 -8.81 1.04
N SER A 266 7.17 -9.06 2.32
CA SER A 266 8.21 -9.40 3.28
C SER A 266 8.86 -10.76 2.99
N LEU A 267 8.12 -11.74 2.45
CA LEU A 267 8.69 -13.02 1.98
C LEU A 267 9.66 -12.85 0.80
N LEU A 268 9.51 -11.79 0.00
CA LEU A 268 10.44 -11.45 -1.08
C LEU A 268 11.70 -10.71 -0.57
N ASN A 269 11.66 -10.17 0.65
CA ASN A 269 12.72 -9.37 1.26
C ASN A 269 13.47 -10.16 2.35
N GLU A 270 14.75 -10.50 2.12
CA GLU A 270 15.52 -11.40 3.01
C GLU A 270 15.67 -10.90 4.44
N ALA A 271 15.66 -9.58 4.64
CA ALA A 271 15.79 -8.97 5.95
C ALA A 271 14.60 -9.25 6.89
N GLU A 272 13.43 -9.63 6.35
CA GLU A 272 12.17 -9.70 7.10
C GLU A 272 11.58 -11.12 7.19
N ILE A 273 12.24 -12.13 6.59
CA ILE A 273 11.67 -13.49 6.44
C ILE A 273 11.38 -14.12 7.81
N SER A 274 12.33 -14.13 8.74
CA SER A 274 12.15 -14.77 10.05
C SER A 274 10.95 -14.21 10.82
N ASN A 275 10.83 -12.88 10.89
CA ASN A 275 9.70 -12.22 11.57
C ASN A 275 8.37 -12.53 10.87
N THR A 276 8.37 -12.61 9.54
CA THR A 276 7.16 -12.92 8.75
C THR A 276 6.69 -14.36 8.97
N LEU A 277 7.61 -15.32 9.08
CA LEU A 277 7.27 -16.72 9.37
C LEU A 277 6.70 -16.89 10.78
N GLU A 278 7.24 -16.16 11.75
CA GLU A 278 6.66 -16.11 13.10
C GLU A 278 5.25 -15.52 13.07
N GLN A 279 5.04 -14.43 12.33
CA GLN A 279 3.73 -13.81 12.16
C GLN A 279 2.70 -14.74 11.50
N ILE A 280 3.06 -15.42 10.40
CA ILE A 280 2.20 -16.41 9.73
C ILE A 280 1.76 -17.49 10.72
N THR A 281 2.73 -18.02 11.49
CA THR A 281 2.50 -19.08 12.47
C THR A 281 1.60 -18.60 13.61
N MET A 282 1.89 -17.44 14.20
CA MET A 282 1.16 -16.88 15.34
C MET A 282 -0.28 -16.50 14.97
N LEU A 283 -0.49 -15.93 13.79
CA LEU A 283 -1.79 -15.47 13.32
C LEU A 283 -2.61 -16.57 12.63
N LYS A 284 -2.05 -17.78 12.47
CA LYS A 284 -2.66 -18.90 11.75
C LYS A 284 -3.16 -18.48 10.37
N VAL A 285 -2.30 -17.77 9.64
CA VAL A 285 -2.61 -17.30 8.29
C VAL A 285 -2.67 -18.50 7.37
N ASN A 286 -3.80 -18.65 6.67
CA ASN A 286 -4.00 -19.76 5.76
C ASN A 286 -3.74 -19.31 4.32
N PHE A 287 -2.97 -20.11 3.60
CA PHE A 287 -2.79 -20.01 2.15
C PHE A 287 -3.41 -21.26 1.49
N PRO A 288 -3.75 -21.20 0.20
CA PRO A 288 -4.21 -22.36 -0.55
C PRO A 288 -3.20 -23.53 -0.51
N GLU A 289 -3.69 -24.77 -0.51
CA GLU A 289 -2.84 -25.98 -0.49
C GLU A 289 -2.01 -26.15 -1.77
N GLU A 290 -2.55 -25.68 -2.90
CA GLU A 290 -1.80 -25.51 -4.14
C GLU A 290 -1.82 -24.05 -4.54
N MET A 291 -0.68 -23.56 -4.99
CA MET A 291 -0.44 -22.18 -5.35
C MET A 291 0.39 -22.09 -6.64
N ARG A 292 0.18 -21.04 -7.42
CA ARG A 292 1.05 -20.59 -8.51
C ARG A 292 1.26 -19.08 -8.37
N VAL A 293 2.40 -18.60 -8.85
CA VAL A 293 2.68 -17.16 -8.95
C VAL A 293 2.53 -16.72 -10.40
N VAL A 294 1.76 -15.67 -10.60
CA VAL A 294 1.71 -14.91 -11.84
C VAL A 294 2.47 -13.62 -11.61
N VAL A 295 3.42 -13.30 -12.48
CA VAL A 295 4.18 -12.05 -12.43
C VAL A 295 4.04 -11.31 -13.75
N ALA A 296 3.86 -10.01 -13.68
CA ALA A 296 3.76 -9.12 -14.83
C ALA A 296 4.84 -8.03 -14.78
N ARG A 297 5.36 -7.68 -15.95
CA ARG A 297 6.29 -6.56 -16.15
C ARG A 297 6.00 -5.85 -17.46
N PHE A 298 5.82 -4.53 -17.40
CA PHE A 298 5.74 -3.68 -18.59
C PHE A 298 7.02 -3.79 -19.42
N VAL A 299 6.87 -3.96 -20.74
CA VAL A 299 8.01 -4.08 -21.67
C VAL A 299 8.79 -2.79 -21.71
N ARG A 300 8.09 -1.66 -21.74
CA ARG A 300 8.67 -0.32 -21.61
C ARG A 300 8.69 0.10 -20.14
N HIS A 301 9.70 0.89 -19.76
CA HIS A 301 9.75 1.44 -18.42
C HIS A 301 8.55 2.38 -18.20
N MET A 302 7.65 1.98 -17.30
CA MET A 302 6.45 2.73 -16.95
C MET A 302 6.60 3.30 -15.53
N GLU A 303 6.62 4.63 -15.41
CA GLU A 303 6.62 5.32 -14.11
C GLU A 303 5.22 5.71 -13.62
N ASN A 304 4.23 5.68 -14.51
CA ASN A 304 2.86 6.07 -14.20
C ASN A 304 2.24 5.11 -13.17
N ARG A 305 2.08 5.60 -11.94
CA ARG A 305 1.55 4.83 -10.81
C ARG A 305 0.09 4.43 -10.99
N TYR A 306 -0.72 5.28 -11.65
CA TYR A 306 -2.12 4.99 -11.93
C TYR A 306 -2.25 3.75 -12.82
N LEU A 307 -1.45 3.67 -13.89
CA LEU A 307 -1.46 2.53 -14.81
C LEU A 307 -0.98 1.22 -14.14
N LYS A 308 0.01 1.29 -13.24
CA LYS A 308 0.41 0.12 -12.44
C LYS A 308 -0.70 -0.34 -11.49
N HIS A 309 -1.44 0.60 -10.92
CA HIS A 309 -2.56 0.30 -10.02
C HIS A 309 -3.74 -0.31 -10.78
N THR A 310 -4.14 0.26 -11.92
CA THR A 310 -5.21 -0.30 -12.76
C THR A 310 -4.84 -1.69 -13.28
N PHE A 311 -3.59 -1.93 -13.65
CA PHE A 311 -3.14 -3.27 -14.03
C PHE A 311 -3.25 -4.27 -12.87
N SER A 312 -2.92 -3.85 -11.65
CA SER A 312 -3.07 -4.70 -10.46
C SER A 312 -4.54 -5.07 -10.21
N MET A 313 -5.47 -4.12 -10.41
CA MET A 313 -6.91 -4.38 -10.34
C MET A 313 -7.39 -5.36 -11.42
N GLU A 314 -6.86 -5.29 -12.64
CA GLU A 314 -7.20 -6.27 -13.69
C GLU A 314 -6.72 -7.68 -13.34
N LEU A 315 -5.53 -7.83 -12.74
CA LEU A 315 -5.08 -9.13 -12.22
C LEU A 315 -6.01 -9.64 -11.11
N GLU A 316 -6.43 -8.78 -10.19
CA GLU A 316 -7.37 -9.13 -9.11
C GLU A 316 -8.76 -9.48 -9.66
N ARG A 317 -9.19 -8.85 -10.76
CA ARG A 317 -10.43 -9.19 -11.48
C ARG A 317 -10.35 -10.59 -12.09
N ILE A 318 -9.24 -10.93 -12.75
CA ILE A 318 -9.00 -12.26 -13.33
C ILE A 318 -8.85 -13.32 -12.23
N PHE A 319 -8.27 -12.94 -11.09
CA PHE A 319 -8.03 -13.81 -9.94
C PHE A 319 -8.67 -13.28 -8.64
N PRO A 320 -9.99 -13.40 -8.46
CA PRO A 320 -10.69 -12.87 -7.28
C PRO A 320 -10.26 -13.51 -5.94
N LYS A 321 -9.62 -14.68 -5.99
CA LYS A 321 -9.07 -15.40 -4.82
C LYS A 321 -7.55 -15.24 -4.70
N GLY A 322 -6.95 -14.36 -5.50
CA GLY A 322 -5.52 -14.14 -5.52
C GLY A 322 -5.07 -13.10 -4.50
N TYR A 323 -3.79 -13.16 -4.14
CA TYR A 323 -3.15 -12.18 -3.25
C TYR A 323 -2.08 -11.43 -4.03
N SER A 324 -2.31 -10.14 -4.27
CA SER A 324 -1.40 -9.29 -5.04
C SER A 324 -0.21 -8.82 -4.21
N VAL A 325 0.92 -8.60 -4.89
CA VAL A 325 2.13 -8.02 -4.32
C VAL A 325 2.85 -7.22 -5.39
N ARG A 326 3.50 -6.11 -5.01
CA ARG A 326 4.38 -5.37 -5.91
C ARG A 326 5.80 -5.45 -5.38
N TYR A 327 6.73 -5.81 -6.25
CA TYR A 327 8.13 -5.98 -5.86
C TYR A 327 9.06 -5.50 -6.98
N LYS A 328 9.85 -4.46 -6.69
CA LYS A 328 10.68 -3.77 -7.69
C LYS A 328 9.83 -3.32 -8.89
N SER A 329 10.20 -3.70 -10.11
CA SER A 329 9.45 -3.38 -11.34
C SER A 329 8.34 -4.39 -11.69
N TYR A 330 8.05 -5.33 -10.80
CA TYR A 330 7.15 -6.45 -11.06
C TYR A 330 5.85 -6.32 -10.25
N ILE A 331 4.74 -6.67 -10.90
CA ILE A 331 3.44 -6.83 -10.26
C ILE A 331 3.16 -8.33 -10.20
N GLY A 332 3.06 -8.89 -9.01
CA GLY A 332 2.80 -10.31 -8.78
C GLY A 332 1.43 -10.56 -8.19
N ILE A 333 0.90 -11.75 -8.41
CA ILE A 333 -0.28 -12.26 -7.71
C ILE A 333 -0.09 -13.76 -7.43
N LEU A 334 -0.30 -14.14 -6.18
CA LEU A 334 -0.33 -15.53 -5.73
C LEU A 334 -1.76 -16.07 -5.89
N VAL A 335 -1.92 -17.16 -6.62
CA VAL A 335 -3.24 -17.71 -6.98
C VAL A 335 -3.29 -19.20 -6.70
N PRO A 336 -4.44 -19.80 -6.38
CA PRO A 336 -4.53 -21.23 -6.11
C PRO A 336 -4.28 -22.08 -7.37
N SER A 337 -4.84 -21.64 -8.50
CA SER A 337 -4.72 -22.30 -9.79
C SER A 337 -4.98 -21.30 -10.92
N ILE A 338 -4.70 -21.72 -12.16
CA ILE A 338 -4.93 -20.92 -13.37
C ILE A 338 -5.71 -21.79 -14.35
N SER A 339 -6.93 -21.37 -14.70
CA SER A 339 -7.76 -22.05 -15.70
C SER A 339 -7.37 -21.68 -17.13
N GLU A 340 -7.87 -22.42 -18.11
CA GLU A 340 -7.72 -22.06 -19.54
C GLU A 340 -8.36 -20.70 -19.86
N GLU A 341 -9.51 -20.39 -19.25
CA GLU A 341 -10.18 -19.10 -19.39
C GLU A 341 -9.30 -17.95 -18.88
N GLN A 342 -8.73 -18.10 -17.68
CA GLN A 342 -7.83 -17.10 -17.08
C GLN A 342 -6.54 -16.95 -17.90
N THR A 343 -6.02 -18.04 -18.47
CA THR A 343 -4.87 -18.00 -19.38
C THR A 343 -5.21 -17.20 -20.64
N GLY A 344 -6.42 -17.37 -21.18
CA GLY A 344 -6.94 -16.59 -22.30
C GLY A 344 -7.09 -15.10 -21.98
N GLU A 345 -7.60 -14.75 -20.80
CA GLU A 345 -7.67 -13.36 -20.32
C GLU A 345 -6.28 -12.74 -20.14
N LEU A 346 -5.34 -13.46 -19.51
CA LEU A 346 -3.96 -13.00 -19.36
C LEU A 346 -3.28 -12.75 -20.71
N THR A 347 -3.53 -13.62 -21.70
CA THR A 347 -2.97 -13.46 -23.04
C THR A 347 -3.48 -12.19 -23.72
N LYS A 348 -4.77 -11.88 -23.58
CA LYS A 348 -5.36 -10.63 -24.09
C LYS A 348 -4.78 -9.41 -23.36
N LEU A 349 -4.67 -9.51 -22.03
CA LEU A 349 -4.13 -8.43 -21.19
C LEU A 349 -2.66 -8.11 -21.52
N ALA A 350 -1.83 -9.15 -21.70
CA ALA A 350 -0.42 -9.00 -22.09
C ALA A 350 -0.25 -8.24 -23.41
N GLN A 351 -1.11 -8.51 -24.39
CA GLN A 351 -1.09 -7.84 -25.70
C GLN A 351 -1.59 -6.39 -25.63
N TYR A 352 -2.67 -6.14 -24.88
CA TYR A 352 -3.31 -4.82 -24.81
C TYR A 352 -2.47 -3.81 -24.02
N GLU A 353 -1.84 -4.24 -22.93
CA GLU A 353 -1.13 -3.36 -22.00
C GLU A 353 0.39 -3.27 -22.23
N ASP A 354 0.92 -3.91 -23.29
CA ASP A 354 2.38 -3.97 -23.58
C ASP A 354 3.17 -4.56 -22.39
N VAL A 355 2.67 -5.69 -21.86
CA VAL A 355 3.18 -6.35 -20.65
C VAL A 355 3.58 -7.80 -20.96
N SER A 356 4.74 -8.21 -20.43
CA SER A 356 5.13 -9.63 -20.40
C SER A 356 4.71 -10.25 -19.08
N ILE A 357 4.07 -11.41 -19.14
CA ILE A 357 3.53 -12.13 -17.98
C ILE A 357 4.24 -13.48 -17.86
N GLY A 358 4.73 -13.81 -16.68
CA GLY A 358 5.39 -15.08 -16.39
C GLY A 358 4.60 -15.89 -15.37
N LEU A 359 4.57 -17.21 -15.55
CA LEU A 359 3.89 -18.14 -14.65
C LEU A 359 4.91 -19.08 -14.00
N SER A 360 4.82 -19.28 -12.68
CA SER A 360 5.64 -20.26 -11.96
C SER A 360 5.10 -21.69 -12.10
N TRP A 361 5.87 -22.67 -11.63
CA TRP A 361 5.29 -23.98 -11.29
C TRP A 361 4.37 -23.90 -10.08
N SER A 362 3.57 -24.96 -9.89
CA SER A 362 2.77 -25.12 -8.69
C SER A 362 3.62 -25.48 -7.47
N PHE A 363 3.18 -25.03 -6.30
CA PHE A 363 3.81 -25.28 -5.01
C PHE A 363 2.79 -25.19 -3.88
N SER A 364 3.12 -25.71 -2.71
CA SER A 364 2.19 -25.82 -1.57
C SER A 364 2.66 -25.14 -0.30
N ASP A 365 3.95 -24.80 -0.20
CA ASP A 365 4.52 -24.13 0.97
C ASP A 365 4.78 -22.64 0.68
N ILE A 366 4.14 -21.76 1.46
CA ILE A 366 4.28 -20.31 1.33
C ILE A 366 5.72 -19.83 1.53
N VAL A 367 6.56 -20.60 2.26
CA VAL A 367 7.99 -20.28 2.41
C VAL A 367 8.71 -20.30 1.06
N GLU A 368 8.24 -21.11 0.11
CA GLU A 368 8.79 -21.17 -1.25
C GLU A 368 8.29 -20.05 -2.17
N PHE A 369 7.47 -19.11 -1.68
CA PHE A 369 6.91 -18.03 -2.48
C PHE A 369 7.96 -17.28 -3.30
N LYS A 370 9.07 -16.89 -2.66
CA LYS A 370 10.15 -16.16 -3.33
C LYS A 370 10.78 -16.95 -4.47
N ARG A 371 10.96 -18.26 -4.28
CA ARG A 371 11.51 -19.15 -5.32
C ARG A 371 10.59 -19.18 -6.54
N HIS A 372 9.28 -19.32 -6.33
CA HIS A 372 8.29 -19.41 -7.41
C HIS A 372 8.02 -18.05 -8.06
N PHE A 373 8.07 -16.95 -7.30
CA PHE A 373 8.10 -15.61 -7.85
C PHE A 373 9.30 -15.41 -8.80
N ASN A 374 10.49 -15.90 -8.41
CA ASN A 374 11.67 -15.83 -9.25
C ASN A 374 11.56 -16.70 -10.51
N GLN A 375 10.89 -17.86 -10.46
CA GLN A 375 10.60 -18.65 -11.67
C GLN A 375 9.75 -17.88 -12.69
N ALA A 376 8.67 -17.25 -12.23
CA ALA A 376 7.82 -16.41 -13.08
C ALA A 376 8.58 -15.20 -13.65
N VAL A 377 9.46 -14.59 -12.85
CA VAL A 377 10.37 -13.53 -13.34
C VAL A 377 11.36 -14.07 -14.37
N ALA A 378 11.91 -15.26 -14.15
CA ALA A 378 12.87 -15.89 -15.04
C ALA A 378 12.26 -16.20 -16.40
N SER A 379 11.02 -16.70 -16.47
CA SER A 379 10.36 -16.97 -17.76
C SER A 379 10.24 -15.71 -18.61
N ILE A 380 9.85 -14.57 -18.03
CA ILE A 380 9.85 -13.26 -18.71
C ILE A 380 11.25 -12.90 -19.21
N LYS A 381 12.28 -13.02 -18.35
CA LYS A 381 13.66 -12.63 -18.71
C LYS A 381 14.24 -13.49 -19.81
N GLN A 382 14.01 -14.81 -19.77
CA GLN A 382 14.52 -15.73 -20.80
C GLN A 382 13.76 -15.52 -22.12
N ALA A 383 12.44 -15.38 -22.09
CA ALA A 383 11.64 -15.08 -23.28
C ALA A 383 12.08 -13.77 -23.97
N GLN A 384 12.35 -12.73 -23.17
CA GLN A 384 12.82 -11.45 -23.68
C GLN A 384 14.16 -11.57 -24.43
N ARG A 385 15.06 -12.48 -24.02
CA ARG A 385 16.32 -12.72 -24.74
C ARG A 385 16.11 -13.35 -26.11
N PHE A 386 15.01 -14.08 -26.29
CA PHE A 386 14.58 -14.60 -27.59
C PHE A 386 13.74 -13.60 -28.40
N GLY A 387 13.69 -12.33 -28.00
CA GLY A 387 12.88 -11.30 -28.65
C GLY A 387 11.38 -11.49 -28.45
N GLN A 388 10.96 -12.35 -27.51
CA GLN A 388 9.55 -12.58 -27.21
C GLN A 388 9.10 -11.65 -26.09
N THR A 389 8.10 -10.82 -26.39
CA THR A 389 7.48 -9.90 -25.43
C THR A 389 5.96 -9.89 -25.64
N ASN A 390 5.22 -9.24 -24.73
CA ASN A 390 3.76 -9.04 -24.80
C ASN A 390 2.94 -10.33 -24.85
N GLN A 391 3.41 -11.35 -24.13
CA GLN A 391 2.83 -12.68 -24.09
C GLN A 391 2.91 -13.25 -22.66
N VAL A 392 2.25 -14.39 -22.48
CA VAL A 392 2.29 -15.18 -21.26
C VAL A 392 3.33 -16.30 -21.44
N PHE A 393 4.24 -16.43 -20.48
CA PHE A 393 5.37 -17.35 -20.52
C PHE A 393 5.34 -18.30 -19.32
N ASP A 394 5.02 -19.57 -19.57
CA ASP A 394 5.05 -20.60 -18.53
C ASP A 394 6.50 -21.02 -18.24
N TYR A 395 6.88 -21.06 -16.97
CA TYR A 395 8.22 -21.46 -16.57
C TYR A 395 8.60 -22.87 -17.07
N SER A 396 7.63 -23.77 -17.30
CA SER A 396 7.86 -25.10 -17.90
C SER A 396 8.49 -25.05 -19.30
N GLU A 397 8.34 -23.94 -20.02
CA GLU A 397 8.94 -23.74 -21.33
C GLU A 397 10.35 -23.13 -21.25
N PHE A 398 10.62 -22.41 -20.15
CA PHE A 398 11.84 -21.60 -19.98
C PHE A 398 12.80 -22.10 -18.90
N HIS A 399 12.41 -23.09 -18.08
CA HIS A 399 13.22 -23.55 -16.94
C HIS A 399 14.62 -24.04 -17.36
N TYR A 400 14.74 -24.65 -18.54
CA TYR A 400 16.02 -25.12 -19.05
C TYR A 400 16.92 -23.95 -19.44
N TYR A 401 16.36 -22.90 -20.03
CA TYR A 401 17.12 -21.68 -20.33
C TYR A 401 17.49 -20.91 -19.07
N ASP A 402 16.64 -20.92 -18.04
CA ASP A 402 17.00 -20.36 -16.74
C ASP A 402 18.15 -21.15 -16.09
N LEU A 403 18.14 -22.49 -16.20
CA LEU A 403 19.26 -23.33 -15.77
C LEU A 403 20.56 -22.95 -16.50
N LEU A 404 20.53 -22.85 -17.84
CA LEU A 404 21.69 -22.47 -18.65
C LEU A 404 22.18 -21.06 -18.30
N TYR A 405 21.26 -20.12 -18.07
CA TYR A 405 21.59 -18.75 -17.69
C TYR A 405 22.30 -18.66 -16.34
N ASN A 406 21.91 -19.50 -15.38
CA ASN A 406 22.52 -19.56 -14.06
C ASN A 406 23.72 -20.52 -13.98
N TYR A 407 24.15 -21.10 -15.10
CA TYR A 407 25.33 -21.97 -15.15
C TYR A 407 26.60 -21.16 -14.83
N THR A 408 27.31 -21.58 -13.78
CA THR A 408 28.57 -20.97 -13.31
C THR A 408 29.75 -21.94 -13.38
N GLY A 409 29.59 -23.06 -14.10
CA GLY A 409 30.63 -24.08 -14.20
C GLY A 409 31.83 -23.62 -15.04
N LYS A 410 32.97 -24.30 -14.85
CA LYS A 410 34.24 -23.97 -15.51
C LYS A 410 34.31 -24.41 -16.97
N THR A 411 33.45 -25.34 -17.38
CA THR A 411 33.47 -25.91 -18.72
C THR A 411 32.50 -25.12 -19.61
N PRO A 412 32.93 -24.64 -20.80
CA PRO A 412 32.03 -23.95 -21.73
C PRO A 412 30.81 -24.82 -22.09
N LEU A 413 29.63 -24.19 -22.21
CA LEU A 413 28.38 -24.91 -22.50
C LEU A 413 28.46 -25.66 -23.85
N GLU A 414 29.20 -25.13 -24.81
CA GLU A 414 29.44 -25.74 -26.13
C GLU A 414 30.06 -27.14 -26.03
N HIS A 415 30.84 -27.40 -24.98
CA HIS A 415 31.51 -28.70 -24.78
C HIS A 415 30.54 -29.80 -24.33
N TYR A 416 29.34 -29.43 -23.88
CA TYR A 416 28.28 -30.37 -23.55
C TYR A 416 27.42 -30.73 -24.77
N CYS A 417 27.61 -30.05 -25.91
CA CYS A 417 26.90 -30.35 -27.15
C CYS A 417 27.39 -31.66 -27.77
N HIS A 418 26.45 -32.50 -28.19
CA HIS A 418 26.72 -33.77 -28.84
C HIS A 418 27.41 -33.54 -30.20
N PRO A 419 28.53 -34.21 -30.50
CA PRO A 419 29.34 -33.95 -31.70
C PRO A 419 28.59 -34.18 -33.01
N ALA A 420 27.55 -35.02 -33.01
CA ALA A 420 26.70 -35.26 -34.17
C ALA A 420 26.08 -33.97 -34.74
N LEU A 421 25.74 -32.98 -33.92
CA LEU A 421 25.17 -31.72 -34.41
C LEU A 421 26.17 -30.98 -35.32
N LYS A 422 27.44 -30.99 -34.96
CA LYS A 422 28.52 -30.43 -35.79
C LYS A 422 28.68 -31.21 -37.11
N VAL A 423 28.69 -32.55 -37.04
CA VAL A 423 28.77 -33.42 -38.24
C VAL A 423 27.63 -33.11 -39.21
N LEU A 424 26.40 -32.98 -38.71
CA LEU A 424 25.24 -32.69 -39.56
C LEU A 424 25.30 -31.30 -40.19
N ARG A 425 25.73 -30.27 -39.46
CA ARG A 425 25.92 -28.92 -40.03
C ARG A 425 26.98 -28.87 -41.12
N GLU A 426 28.11 -29.53 -40.90
CA GLU A 426 29.19 -29.60 -41.89
C GLU A 426 28.72 -30.35 -43.15
N TYR A 427 27.99 -31.44 -42.97
CA TYR A 427 27.39 -32.19 -44.07
C TYR A 427 26.36 -31.36 -44.85
N ASP A 428 25.45 -30.67 -44.14
CA ASP A 428 24.42 -29.81 -44.74
C ASP A 428 25.06 -28.68 -45.55
N LYS A 429 26.10 -28.04 -45.04
CA LYS A 429 26.85 -27.00 -45.75
C LYS A 429 27.55 -27.53 -47.00
N ALA A 430 28.12 -28.73 -46.95
CA ALA A 430 28.87 -29.31 -48.07
C ALA A 430 27.97 -29.88 -49.17
N ASN A 431 26.77 -30.38 -48.81
CA ASN A 431 25.88 -31.10 -49.73
C ASN A 431 24.56 -30.38 -50.01
N ASN A 432 24.38 -29.17 -49.46
CA ASN A 432 23.15 -28.39 -49.54
C ASN A 432 21.91 -29.21 -49.09
N THR A 433 22.03 -29.86 -47.94
CA THR A 433 20.96 -30.66 -47.30
C THR A 433 20.43 -29.98 -46.04
N GLU A 434 19.41 -30.58 -45.41
CA GLU A 434 18.75 -30.03 -44.22
C GLU A 434 18.64 -31.09 -43.10
N LEU A 435 19.64 -31.96 -42.96
CA LEU A 435 19.63 -33.05 -41.99
C LEU A 435 19.65 -32.55 -40.54
N TYR A 436 20.34 -31.44 -40.26
CA TYR A 436 20.38 -30.81 -38.94
C TYR A 436 18.98 -30.38 -38.49
N VAL A 437 18.28 -29.62 -39.35
CA VAL A 437 16.90 -29.16 -39.08
C VAL A 437 15.95 -30.36 -39.03
N THR A 438 16.13 -31.33 -39.93
CA THR A 438 15.31 -32.55 -39.94
C THR A 438 15.42 -33.33 -38.63
N LEU A 439 16.63 -33.48 -38.10
CA LEU A 439 16.84 -34.16 -36.81
C LEU A 439 16.14 -33.40 -35.68
N ARG A 440 16.33 -32.07 -35.60
CA ARG A 440 15.68 -31.23 -34.58
C ARG A 440 14.16 -31.42 -34.58
N THR A 441 13.53 -31.23 -35.75
CA THR A 441 12.08 -31.35 -35.90
C THR A 441 11.59 -32.77 -35.60
N TYR A 442 12.36 -33.79 -36.00
CA TYR A 442 12.04 -35.18 -35.70
C TYR A 442 11.98 -35.46 -34.20
N LEU A 443 12.95 -34.95 -33.43
CA LEU A 443 12.98 -35.12 -31.97
C LEU A 443 11.89 -34.29 -31.28
N GLU A 444 11.63 -33.05 -31.72
CA GLU A 444 10.57 -32.19 -31.19
C GLU A 444 9.18 -32.83 -31.38
N HIS A 445 8.97 -33.58 -32.46
CA HIS A 445 7.76 -34.38 -32.70
C HIS A 445 7.82 -35.79 -32.12
N LYS A 446 8.64 -36.04 -31.09
CA LYS A 446 8.73 -37.31 -30.35
C LYS A 446 8.99 -38.51 -31.29
N ASN A 447 9.87 -38.32 -32.27
CA ASN A 447 10.22 -39.33 -33.28
C ASN A 447 9.05 -39.77 -34.18
N ASN A 448 7.97 -38.98 -34.26
CA ASN A 448 6.81 -39.29 -35.09
C ASN A 448 7.04 -38.86 -36.54
N LEU A 449 7.24 -39.84 -37.43
CA LEU A 449 7.49 -39.60 -38.85
C LEU A 449 6.38 -38.80 -39.55
N ARG A 450 5.11 -39.02 -39.20
CA ARG A 450 4.00 -38.33 -39.84
C ARG A 450 3.99 -36.86 -39.47
N ALA A 451 3.98 -36.57 -38.17
CA ALA A 451 3.98 -35.20 -37.67
C ALA A 451 5.22 -34.42 -38.13
N THR A 452 6.38 -35.09 -38.17
CA THR A 452 7.64 -34.48 -38.66
C THR A 452 7.58 -34.16 -40.15
N ALA A 453 7.04 -35.06 -40.97
CA ALA A 453 6.95 -34.85 -42.42
C ALA A 453 5.98 -33.71 -42.75
N GLU A 454 4.86 -33.64 -42.02
CA GLU A 454 3.91 -32.53 -42.08
C GLU A 454 4.57 -31.20 -41.67
N ALA A 455 5.30 -31.16 -40.55
CA ALA A 455 5.99 -29.95 -40.07
C ALA A 455 7.13 -29.46 -40.99
N LEU A 456 7.84 -30.38 -41.64
CA LEU A 456 8.91 -30.06 -42.60
C LEU A 456 8.39 -29.84 -44.03
N PHE A 457 7.08 -30.01 -44.29
CA PHE A 457 6.49 -29.96 -45.63
C PHE A 457 7.17 -30.89 -46.64
N VAL A 458 7.58 -32.09 -46.21
CA VAL A 458 8.24 -33.10 -47.06
C VAL A 458 7.41 -34.38 -47.16
N HIS A 459 7.59 -35.12 -48.24
CA HIS A 459 6.98 -36.45 -48.35
C HIS A 459 7.62 -37.43 -47.35
N ARG A 460 6.82 -38.35 -46.80
CA ARG A 460 7.28 -39.37 -45.81
C ARG A 460 8.52 -40.13 -46.27
N ASN A 461 8.61 -40.49 -47.55
CA ASN A 461 9.77 -41.21 -48.10
C ASN A 461 11.05 -40.37 -48.03
N THR A 462 10.95 -39.07 -48.31
CA THR A 462 12.07 -38.13 -48.19
C THR A 462 12.54 -38.03 -46.74
N LEU A 463 11.60 -37.95 -45.79
CA LEU A 463 11.95 -37.94 -44.36
C LEU A 463 12.67 -39.23 -43.95
N ILE A 464 12.15 -40.41 -44.34
CA ILE A 464 12.79 -41.69 -44.03
C ILE A 464 14.22 -41.73 -44.58
N TYR A 465 14.42 -41.25 -45.81
CA TYR A 465 15.77 -41.14 -46.39
C TYR A 465 16.68 -40.22 -45.56
N ARG A 466 16.20 -39.03 -45.17
CA ARG A 466 16.98 -38.09 -44.34
C ARG A 466 17.32 -38.71 -42.97
N ILE A 467 16.39 -39.37 -42.30
CA ILE A 467 16.63 -40.06 -41.02
C ILE A 467 17.63 -41.21 -41.18
N ASN A 468 17.50 -42.03 -42.22
CA ASN A 468 18.48 -43.08 -42.51
C ASN A 468 19.87 -42.49 -42.76
N ARG A 469 19.95 -41.37 -43.48
CA ARG A 469 21.22 -40.68 -43.73
C ARG A 469 21.83 -40.11 -42.44
N ILE A 470 21.01 -39.54 -41.55
CA ILE A 470 21.43 -39.08 -40.22
C ILE A 470 22.03 -40.26 -39.43
N ASN A 471 21.32 -41.41 -39.38
CA ASN A 471 21.82 -42.60 -38.67
C ASN A 471 23.14 -43.10 -39.27
N GLN A 472 23.29 -43.10 -40.59
CA GLN A 472 24.55 -43.49 -41.26
C GLN A 472 25.71 -42.56 -40.94
N LEU A 473 25.48 -41.24 -40.96
CA LEU A 473 26.53 -40.23 -40.74
C LEU A 473 26.97 -40.17 -39.28
N THR A 474 26.05 -40.42 -38.35
CA THR A 474 26.28 -40.19 -36.91
C THR A 474 26.44 -41.48 -36.11
N SER A 475 26.08 -42.63 -36.69
CA SER A 475 26.00 -43.94 -36.01
C SER A 475 25.10 -43.92 -34.77
N LEU A 476 24.15 -42.99 -34.69
CA LEU A 476 23.29 -42.83 -33.53
C LEU A 476 22.09 -43.79 -33.54
N ASN A 477 21.72 -44.24 -32.34
CA ASN A 477 20.45 -44.90 -32.10
C ASN A 477 19.44 -43.89 -31.57
N LEU A 478 18.61 -43.33 -32.45
CA LEU A 478 17.59 -42.33 -32.10
C LEU A 478 16.41 -42.90 -31.27
N ASN A 479 16.38 -44.22 -31.01
CA ASN A 479 15.45 -44.82 -30.05
C ASN A 479 16.03 -44.85 -28.61
N SER A 480 17.32 -44.52 -28.44
CA SER A 480 17.93 -44.42 -27.11
C SER A 480 17.55 -43.09 -26.45
N VAL A 481 16.88 -43.18 -25.31
CA VAL A 481 16.43 -42.03 -24.52
C VAL A 481 17.58 -41.07 -24.19
N ASN A 482 18.75 -41.60 -23.78
CA ASN A 482 19.92 -40.79 -23.46
C ASN A 482 20.48 -40.06 -24.68
N VAL A 483 20.44 -40.68 -25.86
CA VAL A 483 20.88 -40.04 -27.11
C VAL A 483 19.92 -38.91 -27.47
N VAL A 484 18.60 -39.17 -27.39
CA VAL A 484 17.58 -38.15 -27.66
C VAL A 484 17.72 -36.96 -26.72
N TYR A 485 17.85 -37.19 -25.41
CA TYR A 485 18.05 -36.11 -24.44
C TYR A 485 19.34 -35.33 -24.70
N SER A 486 20.46 -36.01 -24.93
CA SER A 486 21.73 -35.35 -25.24
C SER A 486 21.61 -34.46 -26.49
N LEU A 487 20.93 -34.92 -27.55
CA LEU A 487 20.69 -34.13 -28.75
C LEU A 487 19.74 -32.95 -28.49
N MET A 488 18.63 -33.16 -27.78
CA MET A 488 17.69 -32.09 -27.43
C MET A 488 18.34 -31.00 -26.57
N ASP A 489 19.12 -31.41 -25.57
CA ASP A 489 19.90 -30.51 -24.73
C ASP A 489 20.91 -29.72 -25.57
N SER A 490 21.59 -30.38 -26.50
CA SER A 490 22.52 -29.73 -27.43
C SER A 490 21.82 -28.68 -28.29
N PHE A 491 20.64 -28.98 -28.85
CA PHE A 491 19.86 -28.01 -29.62
C PHE A 491 19.45 -26.80 -28.77
N ARG A 492 19.07 -27.02 -27.51
CA ARG A 492 18.70 -25.94 -26.58
C ARG A 492 19.91 -25.11 -26.17
N ILE A 493 21.05 -25.72 -25.89
CA ILE A 493 22.31 -25.03 -25.60
C ILE A 493 22.72 -24.16 -26.78
N GLU A 494 22.73 -24.70 -28.00
CA GLU A 494 23.05 -23.91 -29.18
C GLU A 494 22.03 -22.78 -29.42
N THR A 495 20.75 -23.02 -29.17
CA THR A 495 19.72 -21.98 -29.23
C THR A 495 19.96 -20.89 -28.18
N PHE A 496 20.47 -21.24 -27.00
CA PHE A 496 20.81 -20.29 -25.93
C PHE A 496 22.07 -19.46 -26.25
N LEU A 497 23.08 -20.08 -26.84
CA LEU A 497 24.36 -19.42 -27.14
C LEU A 497 24.29 -18.49 -28.36
N ASN A 498 23.32 -18.69 -29.25
CA ASN A 498 23.15 -17.89 -30.47
C ASN A 498 22.11 -16.74 -30.31
N GLN A 499 21.78 -16.35 -29.08
CA GLN A 499 20.80 -15.28 -28.75
C GLN A 499 21.33 -13.87 -28.98
#